data_AF-A0A1B7SDQ4-F1
#
_entry.id   AF-A0A1B7SDQ4-F1
#
_cell.length_a   1.000
_cell.length_b   1.000
_cell.length_c   1.000
_cell.angle_alpha   90.00
_cell.angle_beta   90.00
_cell.angle_gamma   90.00
#
_symmetry.space_group_name_H-M   'P 1'
#
loop_
_entity.id
_entity.type
_entity.pdbx_description
1 polymer ?
#
loop_
_entity_poly.entity_id
_entity_poly.type
_entity_poly.pdbx_seq_one_letter_code
_entity_poly.pdbx_strand_id
1 'polypeptide(L)'
;MSQSWILWKRSLITGGGIIGSGVLLYKFTTPTEEQLIAKLSPELRADYERNKELRRKEQEMLMEIVKQTAASNEPVWKTGPIVSPWDRDFTPSRESLLVKRERFEKEQAEKKQREELERLKAEAKLVQADESKSRGWKFWKRE
;
A
#
# COMPACT_ATOMS: atom_id res chain seq x y z
N MET A 1 51.48 -23.45 0.00
CA MET A 1 50.24 -22.94 0.64
C MET A 1 49.98 -23.76 1.89
N SER A 2 49.67 -23.14 3.03
CA SER A 2 49.40 -23.89 4.27
C SER A 2 48.12 -24.73 4.12
N GLN A 3 48.08 -25.92 4.72
CA GLN A 3 46.92 -26.81 4.69
C GLN A 3 45.64 -26.11 5.20
N SER A 4 45.77 -25.23 6.20
CA SER A 4 44.67 -24.43 6.73
C SER A 4 44.01 -23.55 5.66
N TRP A 5 44.79 -22.94 4.77
CA TRP A 5 44.26 -22.10 3.69
C TRP A 5 43.39 -22.89 2.69
N ILE A 6 43.77 -24.13 2.39
CA ILE A 6 43.01 -25.01 1.50
C ILE A 6 41.69 -25.42 2.14
N LEU A 7 41.69 -25.72 3.44
CA LEU A 7 40.49 -26.08 4.19
C LEU A 7 39.50 -24.91 4.29
N TRP A 8 39.97 -23.70 4.57
CA TRP A 8 39.13 -22.49 4.60
C TRP A 8 38.52 -22.18 3.24
N LYS A 9 39.29 -22.29 2.15
CA LYS A 9 38.76 -22.13 0.78
C LYS A 9 37.66 -23.16 0.46
N ARG A 10 37.88 -24.43 0.80
CA ARG A 10 36.86 -25.48 0.59
C ARG A 10 35.59 -25.18 1.39
N SER A 11 35.72 -24.79 2.66
CA SER A 11 34.58 -24.42 3.50
C SER A 11 33.77 -23.27 2.90
N LEU A 12 34.43 -22.21 2.44
CA LEU A 12 33.76 -21.07 1.79
C LEU A 12 33.06 -21.46 0.48
N ILE A 13 33.68 -22.32 -0.33
CA ILE A 13 33.07 -22.80 -1.59
C ILE A 13 31.86 -23.68 -1.29
N THR A 14 31.98 -24.62 -0.35
CA THR A 14 30.86 -25.51 0.00
C THR A 14 29.73 -24.76 0.68
N GLY A 15 30.03 -23.87 1.64
CA GLY A 15 29.03 -23.02 2.31
C GLY A 15 28.35 -22.06 1.33
N GLY A 16 29.14 -21.39 0.47
CA GLY A 16 28.62 -20.53 -0.59
C GLY A 16 27.77 -21.31 -1.60
N GLY A 17 28.15 -22.55 -1.92
CA GLY A 17 27.38 -23.45 -2.78
C GLY A 17 26.03 -23.83 -2.19
N ILE A 18 25.97 -24.12 -0.88
CA ILE A 18 24.71 -24.41 -0.18
C ILE A 18 23.78 -23.18 -0.19
N ILE A 19 24.31 -22.01 0.17
CA ILE A 19 23.52 -20.76 0.18
C ILE A 19 23.05 -20.43 -1.24
N GLY A 20 23.94 -20.51 -2.23
CA GLY A 20 23.61 -20.26 -3.64
C GLY A 20 22.55 -21.24 -4.16
N SER A 21 22.66 -22.52 -3.82
CA SER A 21 21.65 -23.53 -4.14
C SER A 21 20.29 -23.20 -3.52
N GLY A 22 20.27 -22.76 -2.25
CA GLY A 22 19.04 -22.33 -1.58
C GLY A 22 18.36 -21.14 -2.29
N VAL A 23 19.14 -20.12 -2.67
CA VAL A 23 18.62 -18.96 -3.42
C VAL A 23 18.11 -19.36 -4.80
N LEU A 24 18.82 -20.26 -5.49
CA LEU A 24 18.42 -20.76 -6.80
C LEU A 24 17.09 -21.52 -6.72
N LEU A 25 16.98 -22.44 -5.76
CA LEU A 25 15.75 -23.20 -5.53
C LEU A 25 14.58 -22.26 -5.17
N TYR A 26 14.80 -21.29 -4.29
CA TYR A 26 13.78 -20.32 -3.92
C TYR A 26 13.26 -19.54 -5.13
N LYS A 27 14.16 -19.05 -5.99
CA LYS A 27 13.79 -18.33 -7.22
C LYS A 27 13.07 -19.20 -8.24
N PHE A 28 13.33 -20.51 -8.24
CA PHE A 28 12.73 -21.43 -9.20
C PHE A 28 11.36 -21.97 -8.74
N THR A 29 11.18 -22.23 -7.45
CA THR A 29 9.95 -22.85 -6.93
C THR A 29 8.90 -21.83 -6.51
N THR A 30 9.29 -20.61 -6.18
CA THR A 30 8.37 -19.57 -5.68
C THR A 30 7.85 -18.72 -6.84
N PRO A 31 6.53 -18.67 -7.10
CA PRO A 31 5.98 -17.83 -8.15
C PRO A 31 6.14 -16.33 -7.82
N THR A 32 6.27 -15.50 -8.85
CA THR A 32 6.21 -14.03 -8.68
C THR A 32 4.78 -13.59 -8.37
N GLU A 33 4.60 -12.38 -7.81
CA GLU A 33 3.28 -11.84 -7.47
C GLU A 33 2.32 -11.85 -8.67
N GLU A 34 2.80 -11.44 -9.85
CA GLU A 34 1.99 -11.43 -11.07
C GLU A 34 1.59 -12.84 -11.51
N GLN A 35 2.49 -13.81 -11.41
CA GLN A 35 2.20 -15.21 -11.72
C GLN A 35 1.24 -15.82 -10.70
N LEU A 36 1.30 -15.39 -9.44
CA LEU A 36 0.35 -15.80 -8.40
C LEU A 36 -1.03 -15.21 -8.67
N ILE A 37 -1.13 -13.91 -8.95
CA ILE A 37 -2.39 -13.22 -9.25
C ILE A 37 -3.03 -13.79 -10.52
N ALA A 38 -2.24 -14.11 -11.55
CA ALA A 38 -2.73 -14.73 -12.78
C ALA A 38 -3.32 -16.13 -12.57
N LYS A 39 -2.88 -16.86 -11.53
CA LYS A 39 -3.42 -18.17 -11.15
C LYS A 39 -4.69 -18.08 -10.29
N LEU A 40 -5.03 -16.90 -9.77
CA LEU A 40 -6.26 -16.70 -9.00
C LEU A 40 -7.49 -16.76 -9.91
N SER A 41 -8.62 -17.15 -9.33
CA SER A 41 -9.91 -17.03 -10.00
C SER A 41 -10.21 -15.55 -10.29
N PRO A 42 -11.00 -15.24 -11.35
CA PRO A 42 -11.32 -13.85 -11.71
C PRO A 42 -12.01 -13.09 -10.56
N GLU A 43 -12.81 -13.78 -9.75
CA GLU A 43 -13.46 -13.20 -8.58
C GLU A 43 -12.45 -12.78 -7.50
N LEU A 44 -11.50 -13.66 -7.16
CA LEU A 44 -10.45 -13.38 -6.18
C LEU A 44 -9.51 -12.27 -6.65
N ARG A 45 -9.24 -12.22 -7.96
CA ARG A 45 -8.45 -11.14 -8.55
C ARG A 45 -9.16 -9.80 -8.42
N ALA A 46 -10.47 -9.74 -8.69
CA ALA A 46 -11.26 -8.52 -8.52
C ALA A 46 -11.34 -8.10 -7.03
N ASP A 47 -11.44 -9.05 -6.10
CA ASP A 47 -11.36 -8.75 -4.67
C ASP A 47 -9.97 -8.23 -4.25
N TYR A 48 -8.91 -8.83 -4.78
CA TYR A 48 -7.54 -8.38 -4.51
C TYR A 48 -7.32 -6.95 -5.02
N GLU A 49 -7.72 -6.66 -6.26
CA GLU A 49 -7.58 -5.33 -6.87
C GLU A 49 -8.38 -4.28 -6.09
N ARG A 50 -9.61 -4.59 -5.66
CA ARG A 50 -10.42 -3.70 -4.82
C ARG A 50 -9.77 -3.40 -3.47
N ASN A 51 -9.15 -4.39 -2.84
CA ASN A 51 -8.59 -4.25 -1.50
C ASN A 51 -7.11 -3.87 -1.47
N LYS A 52 -6.42 -3.85 -2.62
CA LYS A 52 -4.97 -3.60 -2.71
C LYS A 52 -4.55 -2.30 -2.02
N GLU A 53 -5.30 -1.23 -2.25
CA GLU A 53 -5.02 0.08 -1.63
C GLU A 53 -5.23 0.07 -0.11
N LEU A 54 -6.27 -0.62 0.36
CA LEU A 54 -6.56 -0.75 1.78
C LEU A 54 -5.45 -1.55 2.48
N ARG A 55 -5.02 -2.66 1.90
CA ARG A 55 -3.88 -3.46 2.42
C ARG A 55 -2.59 -2.65 2.49
N ARG A 56 -2.31 -1.84 1.47
CA ARG A 56 -1.14 -0.96 1.47
C ARG A 56 -1.20 0.05 2.62
N LYS A 57 -2.35 0.70 2.84
CA LYS A 57 -2.52 1.61 3.98
C LYS A 57 -2.43 0.91 5.34
N GLU A 58 -2.96 -0.30 5.48
CA GLU A 58 -2.80 -1.11 6.69
C GLU A 58 -1.31 -1.35 7.01
N GLN A 59 -0.51 -1.68 6.00
CA GLN A 59 0.94 -1.87 6.16
C GLN A 59 1.68 -0.56 6.47
N GLU A 60 1.31 0.55 5.84
CA GLU A 60 1.86 1.88 6.14
C GLU A 60 1.59 2.29 7.58
N MET A 61 0.36 2.10 8.07
CA MET A 61 -0.02 2.35 9.47
C MET A 61 0.70 1.40 10.43
N LEU A 62 0.83 0.11 10.09
CA LEU A 62 1.59 -0.84 10.89
C LEU A 62 3.05 -0.40 11.03
N MET A 63 3.67 0.07 9.95
CA MET A 63 5.03 0.58 9.96
C MET A 63 5.16 1.84 10.84
N GLU A 64 4.16 2.72 10.83
CA GLU A 64 4.11 3.86 11.74
C GLU A 64 4.05 3.43 13.21
N ILE A 65 3.19 2.46 13.54
CA ILE A 65 3.11 1.88 14.89
C ILE A 65 4.45 1.28 15.30
N VAL A 66 5.09 0.50 14.42
CA VAL A 66 6.41 -0.10 14.69
C VAL A 66 7.44 0.98 14.99
N LYS A 67 7.45 2.10 14.26
CA LYS A 67 8.35 3.23 14.53
C LYS A 67 8.07 3.88 15.88
N GLN A 68 6.80 4.09 16.22
CA GLN A 68 6.40 4.66 17.52
C GLN A 68 6.79 3.72 18.67
N THR A 69 6.52 2.42 18.53
CA THR A 69 6.91 1.39 19.50
C THR A 69 8.43 1.29 19.64
N ALA A 70 9.18 1.33 18.54
CA ALA A 70 10.64 1.29 18.56
C ALA A 70 11.28 2.52 19.25
N ALA A 71 10.58 3.66 19.27
CA ALA A 71 11.00 4.86 19.99
C ALA A 71 10.61 4.83 21.49
N SER A 72 9.76 3.89 21.90
CA SER A 72 9.33 3.74 23.30
C SER A 72 10.40 3.04 24.13
N ASN A 73 10.49 3.41 25.41
CA ASN A 73 11.35 2.74 26.39
C ASN A 73 10.70 1.49 27.00
N GLU A 74 9.44 1.22 26.67
CA GLU A 74 8.71 0.05 27.14
C GLU A 74 8.92 -1.16 26.21
N PRO A 75 8.84 -2.39 26.73
CA PRO A 75 9.01 -3.59 25.91
C PRO A 75 7.93 -3.72 24.84
N VAL A 76 8.29 -4.30 23.69
CA VAL A 76 7.43 -4.42 22.50
C VAL A 76 6.07 -5.06 22.77
N TRP A 77 6.00 -6.03 23.69
CA TRP A 77 4.75 -6.72 24.04
C TRP A 77 3.81 -5.91 24.95
N LYS A 78 4.24 -4.76 25.48
CA LYS A 78 3.39 -3.83 26.26
C LYS A 78 2.99 -2.59 25.48
N THR A 79 3.58 -2.37 24.31
CA THR A 79 3.49 -1.10 23.58
C THR A 79 2.71 -1.26 22.28
N GLY A 80 1.93 -0.23 21.97
CA GLY A 80 1.22 -0.09 20.70
C GLY A 80 -0.30 -0.24 20.82
N PRO A 81 -1.06 0.26 19.83
CA PRO A 81 -2.52 0.19 19.81
C PRO A 81 -3.06 -1.19 19.41
N ILE A 82 -2.19 -2.14 19.05
CA ILE A 82 -2.57 -3.47 18.59
C ILE A 82 -2.65 -4.40 19.80
N VAL A 83 -3.87 -4.76 20.19
CA VAL A 83 -4.12 -5.67 21.32
C VAL A 83 -3.92 -7.11 20.85
N SER A 84 -3.17 -7.91 21.62
CA SER A 84 -2.98 -9.32 21.30
C SER A 84 -4.29 -10.08 21.49
N PRO A 85 -4.64 -11.07 20.65
CA PRO A 85 -5.81 -11.93 20.84
C PRO A 85 -5.84 -12.68 22.18
N TRP A 86 -4.68 -12.77 22.85
CA TRP A 86 -4.48 -13.48 24.12
C TRP A 86 -4.52 -12.54 25.33
N ASP A 87 -4.65 -11.23 25.13
CA ASP A 87 -4.76 -10.26 26.22
C ASP A 87 -6.17 -10.25 26.81
N ARG A 88 -6.27 -9.98 28.12
CA ARG A 88 -7.55 -9.93 28.84
C ARG A 88 -8.48 -8.82 28.34
N ASP A 89 -7.90 -7.77 27.77
CA ASP A 89 -8.61 -6.60 27.24
C ASP A 89 -8.95 -6.75 25.74
N PHE A 90 -8.68 -7.92 25.15
CA PHE A 90 -9.00 -8.18 23.75
C PHE A 90 -10.51 -8.24 23.54
N THR A 91 -11.03 -7.29 22.77
CA THR A 91 -12.39 -7.35 22.24
C THR A 91 -12.30 -7.71 20.76
N PRO A 92 -12.84 -8.87 20.33
CA PRO A 92 -12.92 -9.22 18.91
C PRO A 92 -13.99 -8.35 18.25
N SER A 93 -13.70 -7.07 18.05
CA SER A 93 -14.59 -6.12 17.40
C SER A 93 -14.08 -5.82 16.00
N ARG A 94 -15.00 -5.50 15.08
CA ARG A 94 -14.68 -5.03 13.72
C ARG A 94 -13.83 -3.74 13.72
N GLU A 95 -13.74 -3.05 14.85
CA GLU A 95 -12.91 -1.87 15.07
C GLU A 95 -11.46 -2.18 15.48
N SER A 96 -11.12 -3.45 15.72
CA SER A 96 -9.73 -3.91 15.95
C SER A 96 -8.83 -3.84 14.71
N LEU A 97 -9.41 -3.55 13.54
CA LEU A 97 -8.65 -3.34 12.31
C LEU A 97 -7.81 -2.06 12.42
N LEU A 98 -6.55 -2.12 11.98
CA LEU A 98 -5.62 -0.97 11.98
C LEU A 98 -6.20 0.24 11.23
N VAL A 99 -6.96 -0.03 10.17
CA VAL A 99 -7.68 0.97 9.41
C VAL A 99 -9.17 0.63 9.46
N LYS A 100 -9.99 1.55 9.97
CA LYS A 100 -11.45 1.41 9.89
C LYS A 100 -11.88 1.49 8.43
N ARG A 101 -12.23 0.35 7.84
CA ARG A 101 -12.63 0.22 6.43
C ARG A 101 -13.65 1.28 5.99
N GLU A 102 -14.66 1.53 6.81
CA GLU A 102 -15.69 2.55 6.52
C GLU A 102 -15.12 3.96 6.41
N ARG A 103 -14.14 4.32 7.24
CA ARG A 103 -13.49 5.65 7.17
C ARG A 103 -12.68 5.79 5.91
N PHE A 104 -11.91 4.75 5.56
CA PHE A 104 -11.14 4.71 4.32
C PHE A 104 -12.04 4.85 3.09
N GLU A 105 -13.15 4.10 3.04
CA GLU A 105 -14.10 4.16 1.93
C GLU A 105 -14.75 5.55 1.83
N LYS A 106 -15.12 6.16 2.97
CA LYS A 106 -15.63 7.55 3.01
C LYS A 106 -14.61 8.56 2.50
N GLU A 107 -13.36 8.49 2.97
CA GLU A 107 -12.28 9.38 2.50
C GLU A 107 -12.04 9.28 1.00
N GLN A 108 -12.06 8.05 0.45
CA GLN A 108 -11.90 7.84 -0.99
C GLN A 108 -13.09 8.37 -1.78
N ALA A 109 -14.32 8.16 -1.28
CA ALA A 109 -15.52 8.72 -1.89
C ALA A 109 -15.49 10.26 -1.88
N GLU A 110 -15.11 10.88 -0.76
CA GLU A 110 -14.96 12.33 -0.66
C GLU A 110 -13.89 12.87 -1.61
N LYS A 111 -12.76 12.19 -1.77
CA LYS A 111 -11.72 12.58 -2.73
C LYS A 111 -12.24 12.57 -4.16
N LYS A 112 -12.94 11.49 -4.57
CA LYS A 112 -13.55 11.41 -5.90
C LYS A 112 -14.57 12.52 -6.13
N GLN A 113 -15.44 12.77 -5.15
CA GLN A 113 -16.41 13.86 -5.23
C GLN A 113 -15.73 15.22 -5.36
N ARG A 114 -14.66 15.48 -4.61
CA ARG A 114 -13.90 16.74 -4.71
C ARG A 114 -13.25 16.90 -6.07
N GLU A 115 -12.63 15.85 -6.62
CA GLU A 115 -12.03 15.86 -7.95
C GLU A 115 -13.07 16.13 -9.06
N GLU A 116 -14.24 15.50 -8.97
CA GLU A 116 -15.35 15.75 -9.89
C GLU A 116 -15.85 17.20 -9.79
N LEU A 117 -16.02 17.72 -8.57
CA LEU A 117 -16.41 19.11 -8.35
C LEU A 117 -15.37 20.09 -8.91
N GLU A 118 -14.09 19.78 -8.79
CA GLU A 118 -13.01 20.60 -9.38
C GLU A 118 -13.04 20.57 -10.91
N ARG A 119 -13.27 19.41 -11.52
CA ARG A 119 -13.45 19.29 -12.97
C ARG A 119 -14.64 20.10 -13.46
N LEU A 120 -15.80 19.94 -12.82
CA LEU A 120 -17.02 20.70 -13.16
C LEU A 120 -16.82 22.20 -12.98
N LYS A 121 -16.10 22.63 -11.92
CA LYS A 121 -15.74 24.04 -11.72
C LYS A 121 -14.81 24.56 -12.83
N ALA A 122 -13.87 23.75 -13.30
CA ALA A 122 -12.98 24.12 -14.40
C ALA A 122 -13.76 24.27 -15.71
N GLU A 123 -14.64 23.31 -16.04
CA GLU A 123 -15.52 23.38 -17.21
C GLU A 123 -16.46 24.60 -17.16
N ALA A 124 -17.09 24.84 -16.01
CA ALA A 124 -17.95 26.00 -15.82
C ALA A 124 -17.20 27.33 -16.00
N LYS A 125 -15.93 27.42 -15.54
CA LYS A 125 -15.09 28.59 -15.77
C LYS A 125 -14.78 28.79 -17.26
N LEU A 126 -14.51 27.72 -18.01
CA LEU A 126 -14.28 27.80 -19.45
C LEU A 126 -15.54 28.28 -20.18
N VAL A 127 -16.70 27.71 -19.86
CA VAL A 127 -17.99 28.13 -20.43
C VAL A 127 -18.32 29.59 -20.10
N GLN A 128 -18.09 30.04 -18.86
CA GLN A 128 -18.26 31.45 -18.48
C GLN A 128 -17.27 32.38 -19.19
N ALA A 129 -16.03 31.94 -19.41
CA ALA A 129 -15.04 32.71 -20.16
C ALA A 129 -15.45 32.86 -21.64
N ASP A 130 -15.99 31.81 -22.25
CA ASP A 130 -16.50 31.88 -23.63
C ASP A 130 -17.79 32.71 -23.73
N GLU A 131 -18.71 32.61 -22.77
CA GLU A 131 -19.89 33.48 -22.71
C GLU A 131 -19.51 34.97 -22.59
N SER A 132 -18.55 35.31 -21.73
CA SER A 132 -18.14 36.71 -21.53
C SER A 132 -17.47 37.29 -22.78
N LYS A 133 -16.65 36.52 -23.50
CA LYS A 133 -16.11 36.89 -24.83
C LYS A 133 -17.23 37.10 -25.85
N SER A 134 -18.23 36.21 -25.88
CA SER A 134 -19.36 36.34 -26.81
C SER A 134 -20.24 37.56 -26.51
N ARG A 135 -20.44 37.91 -25.23
CA ARG A 135 -21.17 39.12 -24.81
C ARG A 135 -20.42 40.39 -25.17
N GLY A 136 -19.11 40.44 -24.96
CA GLY A 136 -18.26 41.57 -25.36
C GLY A 136 -18.32 41.85 -26.87
N TRP A 137 -18.32 40.80 -27.70
CA TRP A 137 -18.38 40.96 -29.15
C TRP A 137 -19.78 41.38 -29.66
N LYS A 138 -20.86 40.95 -28.98
CA LYS A 138 -22.23 41.38 -29.28
C LYS A 138 -22.51 42.85 -28.90
N PHE A 139 -21.82 43.36 -27.88
CA PHE A 139 -21.93 44.76 -27.45
C PHE A 139 -21.35 45.72 -28.52
N TRP A 140 -20.20 45.38 -29.09
CA TRP A 140 -19.52 46.19 -30.13
C TRP A 140 -20.23 46.21 -31.50
N LYS A 141 -21.21 45.32 -31.72
CA LYS A 141 -21.96 45.21 -32.98
C LYS A 141 -23.33 45.90 -32.93
N ARG A 142 -23.66 46.56 -31.81
CA ARG A 142 -24.96 47.20 -31.53
C ARG A 142 -24.91 48.73 -31.46
N GLU A 143 -23.73 49.33 -31.60
CA GLU A 143 -23.50 50.76 -31.88
C GLU A 143 -23.18 50.95 -33.36
#